data_AF-A0A9D8QBX7-F1
#
_entry.id   AF-A0A9D8QBX7-F1
#
_cell.length_a   1.000
_cell.length_b   1.000
_cell.length_c   1.000
_cell.angle_alpha   90.00
_cell.angle_beta   90.00
_cell.angle_gamma   90.00
#
_symmetry.space_group_name_H-M   'P 1'
#
loop_
_entity.id
_entity.type
_entity.pdbx_description
1 polymer ?
#
loop_
_entity_poly.entity_id
_entity_poly.type
_entity_poly.pdbx_seq_one_letter_code
_entity_poly.pdbx_strand_id
1 'polypeptide(L)'
;VDPSGGMQNPSIGNLLSMLGITLILASDLHHVALVAIHESYQLLPPGGFPDVGDLLGLAVKAMARGFALAVQISAPFIAFGLLFNLGLGVLARLMPQMQVFFLAIPASILGGMLVLLAAIGVMMGVFLEDLGAFLRQLTGL
;
A
#
# COMPACT_ATOMS: atom_id res chain seq x y z
N VAL A 1 -18.88 -17.31 -1.99
CA VAL A 1 -18.29 -16.06 -1.46
C VAL A 1 -19.11 -14.91 -1.98
N ASP A 2 -19.90 -14.30 -1.11
CA ASP A 2 -20.79 -13.19 -1.44
C ASP A 2 -20.00 -11.88 -1.32
N PRO A 3 -19.82 -11.09 -2.40
CA PRO A 3 -19.11 -9.82 -2.34
C PRO A 3 -19.82 -8.75 -1.49
N SER A 4 -21.09 -8.97 -1.13
CA SER A 4 -21.87 -8.08 -0.25
C SER A 4 -21.78 -8.46 1.23
N GLY A 5 -21.22 -9.64 1.55
CA GLY A 5 -21.00 -10.10 2.92
C GLY A 5 -19.76 -9.43 3.53
N GLY A 6 -19.96 -8.24 4.13
CA GLY A 6 -18.95 -7.37 4.75
C GLY A 6 -18.20 -7.94 5.98
N MET A 7 -17.84 -9.23 5.98
CA MET A 7 -17.11 -9.91 7.04
C MET A 7 -15.60 -10.09 6.77
N GLN A 8 -15.06 -9.50 5.70
CA GLN A 8 -13.61 -9.29 5.64
C GLN A 8 -13.30 -8.02 6.43
N ASN A 9 -13.05 -8.17 7.73
CA ASN A 9 -12.33 -7.13 8.48
C ASN A 9 -10.83 -7.29 8.16
N PRO A 10 -10.23 -6.42 7.33
CA PRO A 10 -8.84 -6.58 6.94
C PRO A 10 -7.95 -6.05 8.07
N SER A 11 -7.78 -6.85 9.14
CA SER A 11 -7.05 -6.44 10.36
C SER A 11 -5.63 -5.96 10.06
N ILE A 12 -4.94 -6.61 9.11
CA ILE A 12 -3.60 -6.21 8.66
C ILE A 12 -3.64 -4.89 7.90
N GLY A 13 -4.63 -4.69 7.03
CA GLY A 13 -4.81 -3.42 6.31
C GLY A 13 -5.05 -2.25 7.27
N ASN A 14 -5.89 -2.45 8.29
CA ASN A 14 -6.12 -1.45 9.32
C ASN A 14 -4.84 -1.14 10.12
N LEU A 15 -4.08 -2.17 10.49
CA LEU A 15 -2.78 -1.99 11.18
C LEU A 15 -1.80 -1.17 10.33
N LEU A 16 -1.65 -1.50 9.05
CA LEU A 16 -0.76 -0.77 8.14
C LEU A 16 -1.22 0.69 7.95
N SER A 17 -2.52 0.94 7.82
CA SER A 17 -3.08 2.29 7.72
C SER A 17 -2.81 3.13 8.97
N MET A 18 -3.10 2.59 10.16
CA MET A 18 -2.84 3.30 11.42
C MET A 18 -1.34 3.55 11.62
N LEU A 19 -0.49 2.59 11.27
CA LEU A 19 0.96 2.72 11.37
C LEU A 19 1.48 3.77 10.37
N GLY A 20 0.96 3.79 9.14
CA GLY A 20 1.28 4.81 8.14
C GLY A 20 0.92 6.22 8.57
N ILE A 21 -0.28 6.42 9.10
CA ILE A 21 -0.70 7.72 9.65
C ILE A 21 0.24 8.11 10.80
N THR A 22 0.49 7.21 11.74
CA THR A 22 1.39 7.46 12.88
C THR A 22 2.78 7.90 12.42
N LEU A 23 3.33 7.23 11.41
CA LEU A 23 4.64 7.55 10.85
C LEU A 23 4.67 8.88 10.09
N ILE A 24 3.60 9.23 9.38
CA ILE A 24 3.45 10.56 8.74
C ILE A 24 3.50 11.68 9.79
N LEU A 25 2.86 11.46 10.93
CA LEU A 25 2.88 12.42 12.03
C LEU A 25 4.27 12.45 12.69
N ALA A 26 4.88 11.30 12.96
CA ALA A 26 6.19 11.20 13.59
C ALA A 26 7.35 11.72 12.73
N SER A 27 7.19 11.77 11.41
CA SER A 27 8.20 12.27 10.45
C SER A 27 7.94 13.71 9.98
N ASP A 28 6.99 14.42 10.61
CA ASP A 28 6.59 15.78 10.26
C ASP A 28 6.14 15.99 8.80
N LEU A 29 5.85 14.93 8.06
CA LEU A 29 5.38 15.00 6.66
C LEU A 29 4.07 15.78 6.51
N HIS A 30 3.26 15.81 7.57
CA HIS A 30 2.05 16.62 7.64
C HIS A 30 2.33 18.13 7.53
N HIS A 31 3.48 18.62 8.01
CA HIS A 31 3.89 20.02 7.81
C HIS A 31 4.17 20.32 6.33
N VAL A 32 4.84 19.39 5.63
CA VAL A 32 5.11 19.53 4.19
C VAL A 32 3.79 19.58 3.40
N ALA A 33 2.80 18.78 3.80
CA ALA A 33 1.48 18.83 3.19
C ALA A 33 0.78 20.19 3.40
N LEU A 34 0.91 20.80 4.57
CA LEU A 34 0.37 22.14 4.83
C LEU A 34 1.04 23.23 3.99
N VAL A 35 2.36 23.14 3.82
CA VAL A 35 3.11 24.05 2.93
C VAL A 35 2.65 23.90 1.48
N ALA A 36 2.45 22.66 1.01
CA ALA A 36 1.96 22.39 -0.35
C ALA A 36 0.59 23.02 -0.60
N ILE A 37 -0.31 22.96 0.40
CA ILE A 37 -1.62 23.62 0.31
C ILE A 37 -1.46 25.14 0.23
N HIS A 38 -0.60 25.72 1.07
CA HIS A 38 -0.36 27.16 1.07
C HIS A 38 0.21 27.66 -0.27
N GLU A 39 1.16 26.96 -0.86
CA GLU A 39 1.75 27.32 -2.16
C GLU A 39 0.78 27.09 -3.33
N SER A 40 -0.11 26.10 -3.23
CA SER A 40 -1.19 25.91 -4.21
C SER A 40 -2.05 27.18 -4.37
N TYR A 41 -2.32 27.92 -3.28
CA TYR A 41 -3.04 29.20 -3.33
C TYR A 41 -2.25 30.35 -3.95
N GLN A 42 -0.90 30.27 -3.99
CA GLN A 42 -0.08 31.25 -4.71
C GLN A 42 -0.10 31.01 -6.22
N LEU A 43 -0.08 29.74 -6.62
CA LEU A 43 -0.18 29.34 -8.03
C LEU A 43 -1.60 29.52 -8.58
N LEU A 44 -2.62 29.35 -7.72
CA LEU A 44 -4.02 29.41 -8.08
C LEU A 44 -4.80 30.36 -7.16
N PRO A 45 -4.76 31.68 -7.42
CA PRO A 45 -5.44 32.66 -6.58
C PRO A 45 -6.96 32.44 -6.56
N PRO A 46 -7.63 32.73 -5.43
CA PRO A 46 -9.07 32.52 -5.29
C PRO A 46 -9.84 33.34 -6.35
N GLY A 47 -10.48 32.62 -7.28
CA GLY A 47 -11.21 33.20 -8.42
C GLY A 47 -10.64 32.85 -9.79
N GLY A 48 -9.41 32.32 -9.86
CA GLY A 48 -8.86 31.70 -11.07
C GLY A 48 -9.32 30.24 -11.19
N PHE A 49 -9.93 29.87 -12.32
CA PHE A 49 -10.19 28.46 -12.59
C PHE A 49 -8.90 27.81 -13.10
N PRO A 50 -8.47 26.70 -12.48
CA PRO A 50 -7.37 25.91 -13.02
C PRO A 50 -7.79 25.31 -14.36
N ASP A 51 -6.83 25.14 -15.27
CA ASP A 51 -7.11 24.40 -16.50
C ASP A 51 -7.50 22.96 -16.15
N VAL A 52 -8.66 22.53 -16.67
CA VAL A 52 -9.21 21.20 -16.39
C VAL A 52 -8.24 20.11 -16.86
N GLY A 53 -7.49 20.37 -17.93
CA GLY A 53 -6.46 19.46 -18.44
C GLY A 53 -5.35 19.19 -17.41
N ASP A 54 -4.86 20.23 -16.74
CA ASP A 54 -3.77 20.13 -15.77
C ASP A 54 -4.24 19.45 -14.47
N LEU A 55 -5.46 19.76 -14.01
CA LEU A 55 -6.07 19.08 -12.87
C LEU A 55 -6.23 17.56 -13.09
N LEU A 56 -6.76 17.18 -14.26
CA LEU A 56 -6.94 15.78 -14.61
C LEU A 56 -5.59 15.07 -14.78
N GLY A 57 -4.61 15.76 -15.38
CA GLY A 57 -3.24 15.26 -15.51
C GLY A 57 -2.61 14.96 -14.15
N LEU A 58 -2.74 15.88 -13.20
CA LEU A 58 -2.25 15.70 -11.83
C LEU A 58 -2.95 14.54 -11.11
N ALA A 59 -4.29 14.46 -11.21
CA ALA A 59 -5.08 13.40 -10.58
C ALA A 59 -4.69 12.01 -11.12
N VAL A 60 -4.60 11.86 -12.44
CA VAL A 60 -4.20 10.59 -13.08
C VAL A 60 -2.77 10.22 -12.70
N LYS A 61 -1.84 11.18 -12.67
CA LYS A 61 -0.45 10.95 -12.26
C LYS A 61 -0.36 10.49 -10.81
N ALA A 62 -1.10 11.13 -9.90
CA ALA A 62 -1.15 10.76 -8.49
C ALA A 62 -1.73 9.34 -8.31
N MET A 63 -2.82 9.03 -9.00
CA MET A 63 -3.44 7.70 -8.97
C MET A 63 -2.50 6.62 -9.52
N ALA A 64 -1.88 6.85 -10.67
CA ALA A 64 -0.95 5.91 -11.29
C ALA A 64 0.27 5.64 -10.40
N ARG A 65 0.84 6.69 -9.79
CA ARG A 65 1.97 6.56 -8.86
C ARG A 65 1.57 5.79 -7.60
N GLY A 66 0.45 6.15 -6.99
CA GLY A 66 -0.06 5.46 -5.79
C GLY A 66 -0.35 3.98 -6.04
N PHE A 67 -0.93 3.64 -7.21
CA PHE A 67 -1.16 2.25 -7.59
C PHE A 67 0.15 1.49 -7.82
N ALA A 68 1.10 2.08 -8.54
CA ALA A 68 2.41 1.49 -8.76
C ALA A 68 3.16 1.23 -7.43
N LEU A 69 3.11 2.19 -6.50
CA LEU A 69 3.68 2.06 -5.17
C LEU A 69 3.00 0.93 -4.37
N ALA A 70 1.67 0.85 -4.39
CA ALA A 70 0.93 -0.21 -3.72
C ALA A 70 1.31 -1.60 -4.25
N VAL A 71 1.44 -1.76 -5.57
CA VAL A 71 1.89 -3.01 -6.19
C VAL A 71 3.32 -3.34 -5.80
N GLN A 72 4.22 -2.34 -5.79
CA GLN A 72 5.62 -2.53 -5.40
C GLN A 72 5.74 -2.98 -3.93
N ILE A 73 5.02 -2.33 -3.03
CA ILE A 73 4.98 -2.68 -1.60
C ILE A 73 4.36 -4.08 -1.40
N SER A 74 3.42 -4.48 -2.26
CA SER A 74 2.77 -5.80 -2.21
C SER A 74 3.61 -6.92 -2.85
N ALA A 75 4.64 -6.58 -3.64
CA ALA A 75 5.48 -7.54 -4.36
C ALA A 75 6.00 -8.72 -3.51
N PRO A 76 6.56 -8.54 -2.30
CA PRO A 76 7.03 -9.67 -1.49
C PRO A 76 5.89 -10.64 -1.11
N PHE A 77 4.69 -10.13 -0.83
CA PHE A 77 3.53 -10.96 -0.51
C PHE A 77 2.99 -11.69 -1.74
N ILE A 78 3.00 -11.04 -2.90
CA ILE A 78 2.62 -11.66 -4.17
C ILE A 78 3.58 -12.82 -4.49
N ALA A 79 4.88 -12.58 -4.38
CA ALA A 79 5.91 -13.61 -4.62
C ALA A 79 5.77 -14.78 -3.64
N PHE A 80 5.62 -14.50 -2.33
CA PHE A 80 5.38 -15.52 -1.32
C PHE A 80 4.10 -16.30 -1.60
N GLY A 81 2.99 -15.62 -1.85
CA GLY A 81 1.70 -16.26 -2.13
C GLY A 81 1.76 -17.15 -3.37
N LEU A 82 2.43 -16.72 -4.43
CA LEU A 82 2.62 -17.52 -5.64
C LEU A 82 3.43 -18.79 -5.35
N LEU A 83 4.59 -18.65 -4.71
CA LEU A 83 5.46 -19.79 -4.34
C LEU A 83 4.76 -20.75 -3.38
N PHE A 84 4.03 -20.22 -2.42
CA PHE A 84 3.29 -21.01 -1.43
C PHE A 84 2.16 -21.81 -2.08
N ASN A 85 1.37 -21.20 -2.97
CA ASN A 85 0.31 -21.89 -3.71
C ASN A 85 0.88 -22.98 -4.63
N LEU A 86 2.00 -22.72 -5.31
CA LEU A 86 2.70 -23.72 -6.12
C LEU A 86 3.18 -24.89 -5.24
N GLY A 87 3.80 -24.59 -4.10
CA GLY A 87 4.26 -25.60 -3.14
C GLY A 87 3.12 -26.47 -2.61
N LEU A 88 1.99 -25.86 -2.25
CA LEU A 88 0.78 -26.58 -1.84
C LEU A 88 0.20 -27.44 -2.96
N GLY A 89 0.19 -26.96 -4.20
CA GLY A 89 -0.27 -27.71 -5.36
C GLY A 89 0.56 -28.98 -5.59
N VAL A 90 1.87 -28.89 -5.44
CA VAL A 90 2.77 -30.06 -5.48
C VAL A 90 2.49 -31.00 -4.31
N LEU A 91 2.35 -30.47 -3.09
CA LEU A 91 2.08 -31.26 -1.89
C LEU A 91 0.76 -32.04 -2.00
N ALA A 92 -0.28 -31.41 -2.56
CA ALA A 92 -1.59 -32.03 -2.79
C ALA A 92 -1.52 -33.20 -3.77
N ARG A 93 -0.59 -33.16 -4.74
CA ARG A 93 -0.36 -34.29 -5.65
C ARG A 93 0.43 -35.43 -4.99
N LEU A 94 1.34 -35.11 -4.08
CA LEU A 94 2.20 -36.10 -3.41
C LEU A 94 1.50 -36.83 -2.26
N MET A 95 0.64 -36.14 -1.50
CA MET A 95 -0.08 -36.70 -0.35
C MET A 95 -1.60 -36.51 -0.49
N PRO A 96 -2.26 -37.16 -1.47
CA PRO A 96 -3.68 -36.96 -1.78
C PRO A 96 -4.64 -37.45 -0.67
N GLN A 97 -4.17 -38.31 0.23
CA GLN A 97 -4.94 -38.77 1.39
C GLN A 97 -4.91 -37.79 2.58
N MET A 98 -3.94 -36.87 2.63
CA MET A 98 -3.87 -35.85 3.69
C MET A 98 -4.80 -34.69 3.34
N GLN A 99 -5.57 -34.20 4.32
CA GLN A 99 -6.30 -32.94 4.17
C GLN A 99 -5.31 -31.77 4.16
N VAL A 100 -4.76 -31.45 2.98
CA VAL A 100 -3.76 -30.38 2.79
C VAL A 100 -4.25 -29.04 3.34
N PHE A 101 -5.56 -28.79 3.32
CA PHE A 101 -6.18 -27.60 3.91
C PHE A 101 -5.86 -27.41 5.40
N PHE A 102 -5.74 -28.49 6.17
CA PHE A 102 -5.44 -28.42 7.60
C PHE A 102 -4.01 -27.92 7.88
N LEU A 103 -3.07 -28.20 6.98
CA LEU A 103 -1.69 -27.71 7.07
C LEU A 103 -1.51 -26.35 6.38
N ALA A 104 -2.21 -26.14 5.26
CA ALA A 104 -2.10 -24.93 4.44
C ALA A 104 -2.52 -23.67 5.18
N ILE A 105 -3.61 -23.71 5.96
CA ILE A 105 -4.12 -22.52 6.64
C ILE A 105 -3.15 -22.02 7.73
N PRO A 106 -2.68 -22.86 8.69
CA PRO A 106 -1.70 -22.42 9.67
C PRO A 106 -0.37 -22.00 9.03
N ALA A 107 0.11 -22.74 8.03
CA ALA A 107 1.35 -22.44 7.35
C ALA A 107 1.31 -21.12 6.57
N SER A 108 0.17 -20.79 5.94
CA SER A 108 0.02 -19.54 5.19
C SER A 108 0.00 -18.32 6.12
N ILE A 109 -0.66 -18.44 7.29
CA ILE A 109 -0.71 -17.38 8.30
C ILE A 109 0.70 -17.14 8.87
N LEU A 110 1.40 -18.20 9.28
CA LEU A 110 2.76 -18.09 9.82
C LEU A 110 3.73 -17.53 8.79
N GLY A 111 3.71 -18.05 7.56
CA GLY A 111 4.56 -17.56 6.47
C GLY A 111 4.27 -16.10 6.11
N GLY A 112 2.99 -15.73 5.98
CA GLY A 112 2.57 -14.36 5.71
C GLY A 112 2.98 -13.39 6.83
N MET A 113 2.87 -13.80 8.09
CA MET A 113 3.32 -13.02 9.24
C MET A 113 4.84 -12.84 9.26
N LEU A 114 5.62 -13.88 8.91
CA LEU A 114 7.07 -13.78 8.81
C LEU A 114 7.51 -12.84 7.69
N VAL A 115 6.86 -12.91 6.53
CA VAL A 115 7.09 -11.98 5.42
C VAL A 115 6.75 -10.55 5.85
N LEU A 116 5.62 -10.35 6.53
CA LEU A 116 5.25 -9.04 7.06
C LEU A 116 6.29 -8.51 8.04
N LEU A 117 6.72 -9.33 9.01
CA LEU A 117 7.72 -8.93 10.00
C LEU A 117 9.04 -8.52 9.36
N ALA A 118 9.48 -9.25 8.33
CA ALA A 118 10.72 -8.94 7.62
C ALA A 118 10.57 -7.70 6.71
N ALA A 119 9.41 -7.51 6.07
CA ALA A 119 9.21 -6.48 5.07
C ALA A 119 8.69 -5.15 5.63
N ILE A 120 7.99 -5.13 6.77
CA ILE A 120 7.25 -3.96 7.26
C ILE A 120 8.11 -2.70 7.38
N GLY A 121 9.36 -2.82 7.85
CA GLY A 121 10.27 -1.69 7.96
C GLY A 121 10.60 -1.08 6.59
N VAL A 122 10.91 -1.93 5.60
CA VAL A 122 11.21 -1.49 4.23
C VAL A 122 9.95 -0.92 3.56
N MET A 123 8.80 -1.58 3.70
CA MET A 123 7.53 -1.13 3.13
C MET A 123 7.18 0.29 3.61
N MET A 124 7.32 0.54 4.90
CA MET A 124 6.99 1.84 5.49
C MET A 124 8.04 2.90 5.17
N GLY A 125 9.32 2.53 5.10
CA GLY A 125 10.38 3.43 4.63
C GLY A 125 10.12 3.90 3.20
N VAL A 126 9.88 2.96 2.28
CA VAL A 126 9.57 3.25 0.87
C VAL A 126 8.30 4.10 0.74
N PHE A 127 7.26 3.80 1.54
CA PHE A 127 6.04 4.60 1.58
C PHE A 127 6.29 6.05 2.00
N LEU A 128 7.05 6.27 3.08
CA LEU A 128 7.36 7.62 3.56
C LEU A 128 8.23 8.40 2.58
N GLU A 129 9.22 7.74 1.98
CA GLU A 129 10.11 8.36 0.99
C GLU A 129 9.34 8.78 -0.27
N ASP A 130 8.49 7.91 -0.83
CA ASP A 130 7.71 8.24 -2.02
C ASP A 130 6.67 9.33 -1.74
N LEU A 131 5.98 9.25 -0.60
CA LEU A 131 5.03 10.28 -0.17
C LEU A 131 5.72 11.62 0.04
N GLY A 132 6.87 11.64 0.73
CA GLY A 132 7.65 12.86 0.95
C GLY A 132 8.14 13.47 -0.36
N ALA A 133 8.62 12.64 -1.30
CA ALA A 133 9.03 13.09 -2.62
C ALA A 133 7.85 13.64 -3.44
N PHE A 134 6.68 13.02 -3.35
CA PHE A 134 5.47 13.52 -4.01
C PHE A 134 5.01 14.87 -3.43
N LEU A 135 4.99 15.01 -2.10
CA LEU A 135 4.61 16.26 -1.44
C LEU A 135 5.58 17.40 -1.79
N ARG A 136 6.89 17.14 -1.83
CA ARG A 136 7.90 18.15 -2.21
C ARG A 136 7.76 18.61 -3.67
N GLN A 137 7.42 17.67 -4.57
CA GLN A 137 7.12 18.01 -5.96
C GLN A 137 5.95 18.98 -6.08
N LEU A 138 4.98 18.94 -5.16
CA LEU A 138 3.85 19.88 -5.13
C LEU A 138 4.25 21.24 -4.53
N THR A 139 5.26 21.29 -3.66
CA THR A 139 5.78 22.54 -3.09
C THR A 139 6.78 23.28 -4.01
N GLY A 140 7.01 22.79 -5.23
CA GLY A 140 8.03 23.38 -6.11
C GLY A 140 9.48 23.29 -5.58
N LEU A 141 9.74 22.37 -4.63
CA LEU A 141 11.06 22.05 -4.06
C LEU A 141 11.59 20.72 -4.60
#